data_AF-A0AAW0EPX2-F1
#
_entry.id   AF-A0AAW0EPX2-F1
#
_cell.length_a   1.000
_cell.length_b   1.000
_cell.length_c   1.000
_cell.angle_alpha   90.00
_cell.angle_beta   90.00
_cell.angle_gamma   90.00
#
_symmetry.space_group_name_H-M   'P 1'
#
loop_
_entity.id
_entity.type
_entity.pdbx_description
1 polymer ?
#
loop_
_entity_poly.entity_id
_entity_poly.type
_entity_poly.pdbx_seq_one_letter_code
_entity_poly.pdbx_strand_id
1 'polypeptide(L)'
;MEAECVAGVLVRVAAVYWAASFVVLLLRVLCVDFARLTGYGGRSGAAAAVSTDGVAGGGGSRKGAARRAAPANRPTGTSAAPIRWLASSALGSRRITRQRAFSTFYTAGLATCAALLAIRVAAATQSHASHDGAAPPLTCAPLLLFAVHCAVRLGETRLVQRFRPGDTVTVFAAVAGTTFYIMAAISSAAPPRTRVPQEAHLLRRLFSVQCLVAAGVAAHLSLQAIQITAHTILARMRLNSPSSTSAVGDAPGEEWDAGVWRRVQRHLTTSHGSRGGDGGSGRAVISAEHLATPELHGAWRRYRYPYHTNVCFRAALDPHYTCEIFMYAVNAALLVLCVLPDMTHSSATSATTTTTAMAAPELQRHSGGGAMLASAASHLQPPVPPSRWPLWWWWWCGRGDTDGGAPWRWSALASAGVAVFTAVNLSITAAEHRRFWSATNATRRLVRSALQAVVAEDQAHASEGLGSDDGGRLPDAAVRAAERLLDGPELDEEALPPWNVFPLLW
;
A
#
# COMPACT_ATOMS: atom_id res chain seq x y z
N MET A 1 13.19 25.08 24.24
CA MET A 1 13.59 25.44 22.86
C MET A 1 14.13 24.23 22.07
N GLU A 2 15.01 23.39 22.63
CA GLU A 2 15.61 22.26 21.88
C GLU A 2 14.60 21.17 21.45
N ALA A 3 13.71 20.70 22.34
CA ALA A 3 12.74 19.64 22.02
C ALA A 3 11.74 20.03 20.91
N GLU A 4 11.42 21.32 20.80
CA GLU A 4 10.49 21.87 19.80
C GLU A 4 11.11 21.92 18.42
N CYS A 5 12.40 22.27 18.35
CA CYS A 5 13.16 22.22 17.11
C CYS A 5 13.18 20.80 16.54
N VAL A 6 13.42 19.81 17.42
CA VAL A 6 13.46 18.40 17.03
C VAL A 6 12.12 17.92 16.47
N ALA A 7 11.00 18.16 17.16
CA ALA A 7 9.68 17.72 16.70
C ALA A 7 9.29 18.33 15.34
N GLY A 8 9.52 19.64 15.16
CA GLY A 8 9.25 20.32 13.90
C GLY A 8 10.14 19.83 12.75
N VAL A 9 11.41 19.50 13.03
CA VAL A 9 12.32 18.89 12.03
C VAL A 9 11.81 17.51 11.63
N LEU A 10 11.44 16.65 12.57
CA LEU A 10 10.95 15.29 12.28
C LEU A 10 9.73 15.29 11.35
N VAL A 11 8.75 16.16 11.59
CA VAL A 11 7.54 16.25 10.75
C VAL A 11 7.87 16.71 9.32
N ARG A 12 8.78 17.69 9.18
CA ARG A 12 9.24 18.14 7.84
C ARG A 12 10.00 17.04 7.11
N VAL A 13 10.85 16.31 7.81
CA VAL A 13 11.54 15.12 7.25
C VAL A 13 10.52 14.07 6.81
N ALA A 14 9.46 13.83 7.58
CA ALA A 14 8.39 12.92 7.19
C ALA A 14 7.65 13.39 5.94
N ALA A 15 7.32 14.68 5.82
CA ALA A 15 6.69 15.23 4.62
C ALA A 15 7.56 15.05 3.36
N VAL A 16 8.86 15.32 3.46
CA VAL A 16 9.82 15.09 2.36
C VAL A 16 9.93 13.60 2.04
N TYR A 17 9.96 12.74 3.06
CA TYR A 17 9.97 11.30 2.88
C TYR A 17 8.75 10.82 2.07
N TRP A 18 7.56 11.33 2.34
CA TRP A 18 6.36 10.96 1.57
C TRP A 18 6.46 11.41 0.12
N ALA A 19 6.93 12.63 -0.14
CA ALA A 19 7.19 13.11 -1.50
C ALA A 19 8.17 12.20 -2.26
N ALA A 20 9.29 11.83 -1.65
CA ALA A 20 10.25 10.89 -2.23
C ALA A 20 9.63 9.48 -2.42
N SER A 21 8.80 9.03 -1.49
CA SER A 21 8.13 7.74 -1.55
C SER A 21 7.12 7.66 -2.70
N PHE A 22 6.46 8.77 -3.07
CA PHE A 22 5.62 8.83 -4.26
C PHE A 22 6.44 8.65 -5.55
N VAL A 23 7.65 9.23 -5.62
CA VAL A 23 8.56 8.99 -6.76
C VAL A 23 8.91 7.50 -6.84
N VAL A 24 9.17 6.85 -5.70
CA VAL A 24 9.41 5.40 -5.64
C VAL A 24 8.19 4.59 -6.11
N LEU A 25 6.97 4.99 -5.77
CA LEU A 25 5.75 4.35 -6.28
C LEU A 25 5.59 4.54 -7.78
N LEU A 26 5.87 5.74 -8.30
CA LEU A 26 5.86 5.99 -9.75
C LEU A 26 6.89 5.09 -10.45
N LEU A 27 8.10 4.93 -9.89
CA LEU A 27 9.09 3.98 -10.42
C LEU A 27 8.58 2.54 -10.37
N ARG A 28 7.85 2.13 -9.33
CA ARG A 28 7.24 0.78 -9.24
C ARG A 28 6.19 0.57 -10.33
N VAL A 29 5.38 1.57 -10.64
CA VAL A 29 4.35 1.46 -11.69
C VAL A 29 4.96 1.52 -13.09
N LEU A 30 5.92 2.42 -13.30
CA LEU A 30 6.45 2.74 -14.63
C LEU A 30 7.65 1.87 -15.05
N CYS A 31 8.33 1.19 -14.12
CA CYS A 31 9.51 0.38 -14.40
C CYS A 31 9.36 -1.06 -13.92
N VAL A 32 9.26 -2.00 -14.87
CA VAL A 32 9.14 -3.44 -14.61
C VAL A 32 10.31 -4.00 -13.79
N ASP A 33 11.54 -3.55 -14.06
CA ASP A 33 12.72 -4.00 -13.33
C ASP A 33 12.70 -3.53 -11.87
N PHE A 34 12.23 -2.31 -11.62
CA PHE A 34 12.04 -1.81 -10.26
C PHE A 34 10.89 -2.53 -9.55
N ALA A 35 9.79 -2.79 -10.25
CA ALA A 35 8.67 -3.59 -9.72
C ALA A 35 9.15 -4.97 -9.26
N ARG A 36 10.01 -5.64 -10.03
CA ARG A 36 10.64 -6.93 -9.66
C ARG A 36 11.53 -6.83 -8.42
N LEU A 37 12.25 -5.71 -8.27
CA LEU A 37 13.09 -5.47 -7.10
C LEU A 37 12.27 -5.24 -5.82
N THR A 38 11.16 -4.52 -5.94
CA THR A 38 10.24 -4.19 -4.84
C THR A 38 9.17 -5.23 -4.58
N GLY A 39 9.02 -6.20 -5.48
CA GLY A 39 7.99 -7.23 -5.43
C GLY A 39 8.13 -8.12 -4.20
N TYR A 40 7.00 -8.36 -3.53
CA TYR A 40 6.92 -9.30 -2.42
C TYR A 40 6.76 -10.73 -2.96
N GLY A 41 7.76 -11.58 -2.71
CA GLY A 41 7.74 -12.98 -3.11
C GLY A 41 8.79 -13.31 -4.16
N GLY A 42 9.64 -14.30 -3.90
CA GLY A 42 10.75 -14.70 -4.77
C GLY A 42 10.33 -15.44 -6.06
N ARG A 43 9.05 -15.39 -6.46
CA ARG A 43 8.47 -16.18 -7.56
C ARG A 43 7.41 -15.42 -8.36
N SER A 44 7.58 -14.10 -8.53
CA SER A 44 6.64 -13.26 -9.28
C SER A 44 7.19 -12.84 -10.65
N GLY A 45 8.27 -13.49 -11.09
CA GLY A 45 8.99 -13.08 -12.29
C GLY A 45 8.21 -13.36 -13.57
N ALA A 46 7.36 -14.40 -13.57
CA ALA A 46 6.69 -14.85 -14.78
C ALA A 46 5.29 -14.22 -14.97
N ALA A 47 4.49 -14.07 -13.92
CA ALA A 47 3.11 -13.56 -14.07
C ALA A 47 3.01 -12.07 -14.45
N ALA A 48 4.02 -11.25 -14.11
CA ALA A 48 4.05 -9.83 -14.48
C ALA A 48 4.49 -9.58 -15.94
N ALA A 49 4.99 -10.61 -16.64
CA ALA A 49 5.39 -10.53 -18.04
C ALA A 49 4.22 -10.70 -19.02
N VAL A 50 2.97 -10.80 -18.54
CA VAL A 50 1.74 -10.67 -19.34
C VAL A 50 1.52 -9.20 -19.77
N SER A 51 2.60 -8.45 -20.02
CA SER A 51 2.49 -7.20 -20.77
C SER A 51 1.97 -7.55 -22.15
N THR A 52 0.90 -6.87 -22.54
CA THR A 52 0.26 -6.85 -23.85
C THR A 52 1.19 -6.30 -24.93
N ASP A 53 2.40 -6.83 -25.05
CA ASP A 53 3.25 -6.59 -26.20
C ASP A 53 2.73 -7.49 -27.33
N GLY A 54 1.84 -6.90 -28.11
CA GLY A 54 1.42 -7.43 -29.39
C GLY A 54 2.64 -7.76 -30.23
N VAL A 55 2.65 -9.01 -30.70
CA VAL A 55 3.58 -9.59 -31.66
C VAL A 55 3.84 -8.61 -32.82
N ALA A 56 4.95 -7.88 -32.75
CA ALA A 56 5.52 -7.13 -33.87
C ALA A 56 6.63 -7.97 -34.49
N GLY A 57 6.23 -8.85 -35.42
CA GLY A 57 7.13 -9.74 -36.12
C GLY A 57 6.45 -10.36 -37.34
N GLY A 58 6.07 -9.53 -38.31
CA GLY A 58 5.52 -9.96 -39.59
C GLY A 58 5.49 -8.80 -40.57
N GLY A 59 6.49 -8.72 -41.44
CA GLY A 59 6.62 -7.68 -42.44
C GLY A 59 5.45 -7.65 -43.40
N GLY A 60 4.58 -6.65 -43.26
CA GLY A 60 3.46 -6.41 -44.15
C GLY A 60 3.17 -4.92 -44.23
N SER A 61 3.61 -4.29 -45.31
CA SER A 61 3.39 -2.88 -45.62
C SER A 61 1.89 -2.58 -45.73
N ARG A 62 1.28 -2.06 -44.66
CA ARG A 62 -0.07 -1.46 -44.73
C ARG A 62 -0.12 -0.17 -43.91
N LYS A 63 -0.19 0.94 -44.65
CA LYS A 63 -0.53 2.28 -44.14
C LYS A 63 -1.96 2.25 -43.61
N GLY A 64 -2.13 2.08 -42.31
CA GLY A 64 -3.40 2.24 -41.62
C GLY A 64 -3.14 2.82 -40.24
N ALA A 65 -3.76 3.96 -39.96
CA ALA A 65 -3.57 4.74 -38.73
C ALA A 65 -4.05 3.95 -37.49
N ALA A 66 -3.17 3.11 -36.94
CA ALA A 66 -3.38 2.44 -35.67
C ALA A 66 -2.93 3.38 -34.54
N ARG A 67 -3.90 3.78 -33.71
CA ARG A 67 -3.71 4.47 -32.43
C ARG A 67 -2.88 3.55 -31.53
N ARG A 68 -1.55 3.74 -31.54
CA ARG A 68 -0.57 3.02 -30.73
C ARG A 68 -0.97 3.08 -29.25
N ALA A 69 -1.40 1.96 -28.68
CA ALA A 69 -1.20 1.74 -27.25
C ALA A 69 0.32 1.71 -27.05
N ALA A 70 0.84 2.72 -26.36
CA ALA A 70 2.27 2.87 -26.15
C ALA A 70 2.79 1.59 -25.45
N PRO A 71 3.79 0.88 -26.02
CA PRO A 71 4.43 -0.22 -25.31
C PRO A 71 4.93 0.34 -23.98
N ALA A 72 4.68 -0.40 -22.89
CA ALA A 72 5.17 -0.01 -21.57
C ALA A 72 6.68 0.23 -21.70
N ASN A 73 7.07 1.50 -21.67
CA ASN A 73 8.40 1.96 -22.06
C ASN A 73 9.43 1.21 -21.22
N ARG A 74 10.08 0.18 -21.80
CA ARG A 74 11.34 -0.31 -21.26
C ARG A 74 12.23 0.92 -21.21
N PRO A 75 12.64 1.41 -20.03
CA PRO A 75 13.43 2.63 -19.94
C PRO A 75 14.75 2.38 -20.66
N THR A 76 14.82 2.76 -21.92
CA THR A 76 15.99 2.68 -22.77
C THR A 76 16.75 3.98 -22.53
N GLY A 77 17.66 3.97 -21.57
CA GLY A 77 18.44 5.17 -21.23
C GLY A 77 19.04 5.17 -19.82
N THR A 78 19.54 6.36 -19.45
CA THR A 78 20.21 6.68 -18.19
C THR A 78 19.36 6.41 -16.94
N SER A 79 18.03 6.44 -17.07
CA SER A 79 17.08 6.14 -15.97
C SER A 79 17.12 4.67 -15.50
N ALA A 80 17.63 3.75 -16.32
CA ALA A 80 17.80 2.34 -15.92
C ALA A 80 19.08 2.09 -15.12
N ALA A 81 20.07 2.98 -15.17
CA ALA A 81 21.36 2.78 -14.50
C ALA A 81 21.23 2.72 -12.96
N PRO A 82 20.48 3.62 -12.28
CA PRO A 82 20.29 3.54 -10.83
C PRO A 82 19.56 2.27 -10.39
N ILE A 83 18.59 1.81 -11.18
CA ILE A 83 17.80 0.60 -10.87
C ILE A 83 18.67 -0.66 -11.02
N ARG A 84 19.47 -0.74 -12.09
CA ARG A 84 20.44 -1.84 -12.28
C ARG A 84 21.50 -1.83 -11.20
N TRP A 85 22.04 -0.66 -10.85
CA TRP A 85 22.98 -0.51 -9.75
C TRP A 85 22.36 -1.01 -8.43
N LEU A 86 21.15 -0.55 -8.09
CA LEU A 86 20.46 -0.98 -6.88
C LEU A 86 20.19 -2.49 -6.87
N ALA A 87 19.76 -3.07 -7.99
CA ALA A 87 19.54 -4.51 -8.14
C ALA A 87 20.84 -5.32 -7.95
N SER A 88 21.97 -4.82 -8.47
CA SER A 88 23.29 -5.44 -8.29
C SER A 88 23.92 -5.20 -6.93
N SER A 89 23.48 -4.17 -6.20
CA SER A 89 24.02 -3.82 -4.88
C SER A 89 23.71 -4.88 -3.82
N ALA A 90 24.36 -4.79 -2.66
CA ALA A 90 24.05 -5.65 -1.51
C ALA A 90 22.59 -5.49 -1.05
N LEU A 91 21.96 -4.32 -1.26
CA LEU A 91 20.56 -4.09 -0.87
C LEU A 91 19.58 -4.85 -1.78
N GLY A 92 19.87 -4.93 -3.09
CA GLY A 92 19.01 -5.60 -4.06
C GLY A 92 19.26 -7.10 -4.19
N SER A 93 20.51 -7.54 -4.02
CA SER A 93 20.93 -8.94 -4.16
C SER A 93 20.66 -9.78 -2.90
N ARG A 94 20.87 -9.22 -1.70
CA ARG A 94 20.65 -9.95 -0.45
C ARG A 94 19.16 -10.07 -0.15
N ARG A 95 18.78 -11.26 0.28
CA ARG A 95 17.41 -11.63 0.61
C ARG A 95 17.31 -11.95 2.10
N ILE A 96 16.26 -11.47 2.75
CA ILE A 96 15.91 -11.87 4.12
C ILE A 96 14.53 -12.51 4.12
N THR A 97 14.27 -13.38 5.10
CA THR A 97 12.95 -14.03 5.19
C THR A 97 11.87 -12.97 5.41
N ARG A 98 10.73 -13.15 4.75
CA ARG A 98 9.61 -12.21 4.83
C ARG A 98 9.11 -12.01 6.27
N GLN A 99 9.11 -13.09 7.06
CA GLN A 99 8.76 -13.03 8.49
C GLN A 99 9.69 -12.10 9.28
N ARG A 100 11.02 -12.20 9.06
CA ARG A 100 12.00 -11.33 9.73
C ARG A 100 11.81 -9.89 9.31
N ALA A 101 11.68 -9.63 8.01
CA ALA A 101 11.44 -8.29 7.48
C ALA A 101 10.21 -7.65 8.12
N PHE A 102 9.05 -8.31 8.03
CA PHE A 102 7.80 -7.80 8.60
C PHE A 102 7.89 -7.59 10.11
N SER A 103 8.51 -8.52 10.84
CA SER A 103 8.74 -8.34 12.28
C SER A 103 9.55 -7.07 12.57
N THR A 104 10.63 -6.84 11.81
CA THR A 104 11.46 -5.63 11.95
C THR A 104 10.68 -4.36 11.64
N PHE A 105 9.77 -4.37 10.66
CA PHE A 105 8.94 -3.20 10.31
C PHE A 105 8.10 -2.76 11.51
N TYR A 106 7.34 -3.69 12.07
CA TYR A 106 6.42 -3.40 13.16
C TYR A 106 7.15 -3.09 14.47
N THR A 107 8.27 -3.76 14.76
CA THR A 107 9.10 -3.43 15.93
C THR A 107 9.68 -2.02 15.82
N ALA A 108 10.16 -1.60 14.64
CA ALA A 108 10.66 -0.24 14.45
C ALA A 108 9.54 0.80 14.63
N GLY A 109 8.33 0.53 14.10
CA GLY A 109 7.15 1.36 14.32
C GLY A 109 6.81 1.52 15.81
N LEU A 110 6.75 0.41 16.56
CA LEU A 110 6.49 0.41 18.00
C LEU A 110 7.55 1.17 18.79
N ALA A 111 8.83 0.91 18.51
CA ALA A 111 9.93 1.60 19.18
C ALA A 111 9.87 3.12 18.93
N THR A 112 9.56 3.53 17.70
CA THR A 112 9.38 4.95 17.35
C THR A 112 8.19 5.55 18.09
N CYS A 113 7.04 4.84 18.16
CA CYS A 113 5.89 5.30 18.92
C CYS A 113 6.21 5.47 20.41
N ALA A 114 6.90 4.51 21.02
CA ALA A 114 7.29 4.56 22.41
C ALA A 114 8.22 5.75 22.68
N ALA A 115 9.21 6.00 21.82
CA ALA A 115 10.10 7.16 21.92
C ALA A 115 9.32 8.49 21.81
N LEU A 116 8.42 8.61 20.84
CA LEU A 116 7.60 9.81 20.64
C LEU A 116 6.64 10.05 21.82
N LEU A 117 6.04 9.00 22.37
CA LEU A 117 5.20 9.08 23.58
C LEU A 117 6.03 9.48 24.81
N ALA A 118 7.22 8.91 25.00
CA ALA A 118 8.11 9.26 26.10
C ALA A 118 8.54 10.72 26.05
N ILE A 119 8.90 11.24 24.87
CA ILE A 119 9.21 12.66 24.67
C ILE A 119 8.02 13.54 25.08
N ARG A 120 6.80 13.15 24.73
CA ARG A 120 5.59 13.90 25.11
C ARG A 120 5.33 13.87 26.61
N VAL A 121 5.47 12.70 27.25
CA VAL A 121 5.30 12.57 28.70
C VAL A 121 6.34 13.43 29.42
N ALA A 122 7.60 13.39 28.99
CA ALA A 122 8.66 14.22 29.55
C ALA A 122 8.37 15.73 29.37
N ALA A 123 7.87 16.15 28.21
CA ALA A 123 7.47 17.55 27.99
C ALA A 123 6.28 17.96 28.88
N ALA A 124 5.31 17.06 29.08
CA ALA A 124 4.16 17.31 29.94
C ALA A 124 4.55 17.40 31.42
N THR A 125 5.43 16.53 31.91
CA THR A 125 5.90 16.57 33.30
C THR A 125 6.68 17.84 33.61
N GLN A 126 7.49 18.34 32.66
CA GLN A 126 8.17 19.63 32.79
C GLN A 126 7.18 20.82 32.83
N SER A 127 6.08 20.74 32.08
CA SER A 127 5.07 21.80 32.02
C SER A 127 4.14 21.81 33.24
N HIS A 128 3.97 20.67 33.92
CA HIS A 128 3.10 20.56 35.10
C HIS A 128 3.62 21.28 36.34
N ALA A 129 4.91 21.61 36.38
CA ALA A 129 5.45 22.51 37.41
C ALA A 129 4.84 23.93 37.33
N SER A 130 4.25 24.30 36.18
CA SER A 130 3.52 25.56 35.97
C SER A 130 2.00 25.31 35.92
N HIS A 131 1.45 24.92 37.07
CA HIS A 131 0.07 25.02 37.61
C HIS A 131 -1.22 24.93 36.76
N ASP A 132 -1.23 24.81 35.44
CA ASP A 132 -2.47 24.77 34.64
C ASP A 132 -2.67 23.44 33.90
N GLY A 133 -3.62 22.64 34.41
CA GLY A 133 -4.44 21.64 33.70
C GLY A 133 -3.74 20.65 32.76
N ALA A 134 -3.65 19.38 33.20
CA ALA A 134 -3.17 18.27 32.37
C ALA A 134 -3.88 18.24 31.01
N ALA A 135 -3.08 18.28 29.93
CA ALA A 135 -3.59 18.12 28.58
C ALA A 135 -4.33 16.79 28.44
N PRO A 136 -5.54 16.75 27.84
CA PRO A 136 -6.27 15.50 27.68
C PRO A 136 -5.53 14.49 26.80
N PRO A 137 -5.63 13.18 27.11
CA PRO A 137 -4.98 12.08 26.39
C PRO A 137 -5.36 11.97 24.90
N LEU A 138 -6.38 12.71 24.45
CA LEU A 138 -6.96 12.63 23.11
C LEU A 138 -5.99 13.02 21.99
N THR A 139 -5.07 13.96 22.21
CA THR A 139 -4.07 14.36 21.18
C THR A 139 -3.01 13.29 20.92
N CYS A 140 -2.97 12.23 21.74
CA CYS A 140 -2.15 11.06 21.52
C CYS A 140 -2.91 9.95 20.77
N ALA A 141 -4.22 10.09 20.53
CA ALA A 141 -5.03 9.04 19.92
C ALA A 141 -4.47 8.54 18.59
N PRO A 142 -4.04 9.39 17.62
CA PRO A 142 -3.53 8.88 16.35
C PRO A 142 -2.23 8.06 16.49
N LEU A 143 -1.36 8.48 17.40
CA LEU A 143 -0.10 7.79 17.68
C LEU A 143 -0.34 6.47 18.42
N LEU A 144 -1.28 6.46 19.38
CA LEU A 144 -1.66 5.26 20.13
C LEU A 144 -2.37 4.24 19.23
N LEU A 145 -3.28 4.68 18.36
CA LEU A 145 -3.92 3.81 17.36
C LEU A 145 -2.89 3.21 16.41
N PHE A 146 -1.93 4.01 15.93
CA PHE A 146 -0.83 3.50 15.11
C PHE A 146 0.06 2.50 15.87
N ALA A 147 0.32 2.72 17.15
CA ALA A 147 1.05 1.78 18.00
C ALA A 147 0.28 0.46 18.18
N VAL A 148 -1.04 0.53 18.44
CA VAL A 148 -1.93 -0.64 18.51
C VAL A 148 -1.91 -1.39 17.18
N HIS A 149 -2.03 -0.68 16.06
CA HIS A 149 -1.91 -1.27 14.73
C HIS A 149 -0.58 -2.03 14.58
N CYS A 150 0.56 -1.40 14.89
CA CYS A 150 1.87 -2.07 14.83
C CYS A 150 1.96 -3.30 15.73
N ALA A 151 1.43 -3.23 16.96
CA ALA A 151 1.41 -4.36 17.90
C ALA A 151 0.57 -5.52 17.37
N VAL A 152 -0.62 -5.23 16.85
CA VAL A 152 -1.50 -6.24 16.23
C VAL A 152 -0.79 -6.87 15.03
N ARG A 153 -0.23 -6.07 14.12
CA ARG A 153 0.47 -6.58 12.93
C ARG A 153 1.70 -7.43 13.29
N LEU A 154 2.43 -7.05 14.34
CA LEU A 154 3.53 -7.86 14.87
C LEU A 154 3.01 -9.19 15.43
N GLY A 155 1.95 -9.14 16.24
CA GLY A 155 1.29 -10.34 16.77
C GLY A 155 0.80 -11.27 15.67
N GLU A 156 0.09 -10.74 14.67
CA GLU A 156 -0.36 -11.50 13.50
C GLU A 156 0.82 -12.12 12.75
N THR A 157 1.92 -11.39 12.55
CA THR A 157 3.12 -11.88 11.87
C THR A 157 3.77 -13.05 12.60
N ARG A 158 3.70 -13.06 13.94
CA ARG A 158 4.29 -14.11 14.77
C ARG A 158 3.37 -15.31 14.95
N LEU A 159 2.07 -15.07 15.07
CA LEU A 159 1.11 -16.08 15.55
C LEU A 159 0.16 -16.58 14.47
N VAL A 160 -0.20 -15.73 13.50
CA VAL A 160 -1.27 -16.01 12.53
C VAL A 160 -0.71 -16.26 11.13
N GLN A 161 0.17 -15.40 10.65
CA GLN A 161 0.68 -15.44 9.29
C GLN A 161 1.56 -16.66 9.05
N ARG A 162 1.21 -17.45 8.02
CA ARG A 162 1.95 -18.63 7.59
C ARG A 162 2.83 -18.31 6.39
N PHE A 163 4.07 -17.89 6.63
CA PHE A 163 5.05 -17.65 5.56
C PHE A 163 5.48 -18.96 4.92
N ARG A 164 5.70 -18.97 3.61
CA ARG A 164 6.16 -20.17 2.92
C ARG A 164 7.67 -20.34 3.08
N PRO A 165 8.17 -21.59 3.05
CA PRO A 165 9.59 -21.84 2.84
C PRO A 165 10.08 -21.12 1.57
N GLY A 166 11.11 -20.30 1.70
CA GLY A 166 11.66 -19.51 0.60
C GLY A 166 10.98 -18.16 0.34
N ASP A 167 9.93 -17.79 1.09
CA ASP A 167 9.36 -16.43 1.02
C ASP A 167 10.38 -15.43 1.56
N THR A 168 11.02 -14.71 0.63
CA THR A 168 12.02 -13.71 0.95
C THR A 168 11.70 -12.35 0.31
N VAL A 169 12.29 -11.31 0.89
CA VAL A 169 12.26 -9.94 0.37
C VAL A 169 13.70 -9.43 0.24
N THR A 170 13.94 -8.47 -0.66
CA THR A 170 15.24 -7.80 -0.74
C THR A 170 15.53 -7.02 0.54
N VAL A 171 16.80 -6.84 0.88
CA VAL A 171 17.19 -5.95 1.98
C VAL A 171 16.73 -4.51 1.69
N PHE A 172 16.72 -4.08 0.43
CA PHE A 172 16.14 -2.80 0.01
C PHE A 172 14.67 -2.66 0.43
N ALA A 173 13.82 -3.63 0.06
CA ALA A 173 12.41 -3.63 0.45
C ALA A 173 12.25 -3.69 1.97
N ALA A 174 13.15 -4.40 2.66
CA ALA A 174 13.14 -4.43 4.11
C ALA A 174 13.45 -3.06 4.74
N VAL A 175 14.49 -2.38 4.27
CA VAL A 175 14.84 -1.03 4.73
C VAL A 175 13.71 -0.06 4.43
N ALA A 176 13.15 -0.09 3.21
CA ALA A 176 12.03 0.76 2.82
C ALA A 176 10.77 0.53 3.69
N GLY A 177 10.47 -0.74 4.02
CA GLY A 177 9.39 -1.08 4.94
C GLY A 177 9.66 -0.58 6.37
N THR A 178 10.89 -0.72 6.87
CA THR A 178 11.28 -0.20 8.18
C THR A 178 11.18 1.33 8.24
N THR A 179 11.70 2.05 7.23
CA THR A 179 11.62 3.52 7.18
C THR A 179 10.19 4.00 7.06
N PHE A 180 9.34 3.26 6.33
CA PHE A 180 7.90 3.56 6.25
C PHE A 180 7.25 3.57 7.64
N TYR A 181 7.48 2.54 8.48
CA TYR A 181 6.87 2.48 9.81
C TYR A 181 7.41 3.54 10.78
N ILE A 182 8.69 3.91 10.66
CA ILE A 182 9.26 5.04 11.43
C ILE A 182 8.57 6.35 11.02
N MET A 183 8.48 6.63 9.72
CA MET A 183 7.90 7.89 9.22
C MET A 183 6.39 7.94 9.41
N ALA A 184 5.69 6.81 9.36
CA ALA A 184 4.28 6.71 9.69
C ALA A 184 4.00 7.00 11.17
N ALA A 185 4.86 6.54 12.09
CA ALA A 185 4.78 6.90 13.51
C ALA A 185 4.97 8.41 13.71
N ILE A 186 5.99 9.00 13.07
CA ILE A 186 6.24 10.45 13.11
C ILE A 186 5.04 11.22 12.54
N SER A 187 4.47 10.76 11.43
CA SER A 187 3.30 11.38 10.77
C SER A 187 2.00 11.21 11.56
N SER A 188 1.98 10.30 12.54
CA SER A 188 0.86 10.09 13.46
C SER A 188 1.04 10.87 14.77
N ALA A 189 2.19 11.52 14.97
CA ALA A 189 2.46 12.35 16.12
C ALA A 189 2.06 13.81 15.85
N ALA A 190 0.97 14.26 16.47
CA ALA A 190 0.68 15.68 16.64
C ALA A 190 1.90 16.46 17.22
N PRO A 191 2.11 17.72 16.82
CA PRO A 191 3.15 18.54 17.41
C PRO A 191 2.86 18.80 18.90
N PRO A 192 3.89 18.97 19.75
CA PRO A 192 3.70 19.40 21.13
C PRO A 192 2.90 20.71 21.22
N ARG A 193 2.05 20.83 22.24
CA ARG A 193 1.12 21.96 22.41
C ARG A 193 1.76 23.32 22.59
N THR A 194 3.06 23.41 22.84
CA THR A 194 3.75 24.68 23.09
C THR A 194 3.68 25.66 21.91
N ARG A 195 3.32 25.18 20.70
CA ARG A 195 3.09 26.03 19.51
C ARG A 195 1.66 26.03 18.99
N VAL A 196 0.75 25.23 19.55
CA VAL A 196 -0.66 25.35 19.17
C VAL A 196 -1.20 26.51 20.00
N PRO A 197 -1.77 27.56 19.38
CA PRO A 197 -2.35 28.67 20.11
C PRO A 197 -3.23 28.12 21.23
N GLN A 198 -3.22 28.78 22.39
CA GLN A 198 -4.00 28.41 23.58
C GLN A 198 -5.50 28.19 23.25
N GLU A 199 -5.95 28.67 22.08
CA GLU A 199 -7.22 28.40 21.39
C GLU A 199 -7.47 26.95 20.91
N ALA A 200 -6.58 25.97 21.14
CA ALA A 200 -6.92 24.54 21.03
C ALA A 200 -7.94 24.06 22.08
N HIS A 201 -8.72 24.98 22.65
CA HIS A 201 -9.92 24.74 23.41
C HIS A 201 -10.97 23.98 22.61
N LEU A 202 -10.95 23.95 21.27
CA LEU A 202 -11.97 23.29 20.45
C LEU A 202 -12.22 21.81 20.85
N LEU A 203 -11.15 21.04 21.07
CA LEU A 203 -11.21 19.65 21.54
C LEU A 203 -11.82 19.50 22.95
N ARG A 204 -11.67 20.53 23.79
CA ARG A 204 -12.17 20.55 25.18
C ARG A 204 -13.57 21.17 25.28
N ARG A 205 -13.92 22.06 24.34
CA ARG A 205 -15.08 22.95 24.40
C ARG A 205 -16.26 22.41 23.58
N LEU A 206 -15.99 21.66 22.51
CA LEU A 206 -17.04 21.06 21.68
C LEU A 206 -17.16 19.56 21.94
N PHE A 207 -18.23 19.18 22.65
CA PHE A 207 -18.64 17.78 22.82
C PHE A 207 -18.63 17.01 21.50
N SER A 208 -19.06 17.66 20.41
CA SER A 208 -19.05 17.10 19.05
C SER A 208 -17.67 16.63 18.59
N VAL A 209 -16.59 17.36 18.89
CA VAL A 209 -15.23 16.98 18.48
C VAL A 209 -14.76 15.76 19.27
N GLN A 210 -15.08 15.67 20.55
CA GLN A 210 -14.79 14.49 21.37
C GLN A 210 -15.54 13.26 20.86
N CYS A 211 -16.82 13.42 20.50
CA CYS A 211 -17.61 12.37 19.87
C CYS A 211 -16.99 11.92 18.53
N LEU A 212 -16.52 12.87 17.70
CA LEU A 212 -15.84 12.54 16.44
C LEU A 212 -14.52 11.79 16.68
N VAL A 213 -13.73 12.19 17.67
CA VAL A 213 -12.49 11.49 18.03
C VAL A 213 -12.80 10.08 18.54
N ALA A 214 -13.78 9.94 19.44
CA ALA A 214 -14.21 8.64 19.95
C ALA A 214 -14.75 7.74 18.83
N ALA A 215 -15.55 8.28 17.92
CA ALA A 215 -16.05 7.57 16.75
C ALA A 215 -14.91 7.14 15.82
N GLY A 216 -13.91 7.99 15.58
CA GLY A 216 -12.74 7.63 14.79
C GLY A 216 -11.89 6.55 15.44
N VAL A 217 -11.69 6.61 16.77
CA VAL A 217 -11.02 5.54 17.53
C VAL A 217 -11.77 4.23 17.40
N ALA A 218 -13.09 4.24 17.60
CA ALA A 218 -13.93 3.05 17.46
C ALA A 218 -13.85 2.49 16.03
N ALA A 219 -13.98 3.34 15.01
CA ALA A 219 -13.88 2.94 13.61
C ALA A 219 -12.52 2.30 13.29
N HIS A 220 -11.42 2.89 13.77
CA HIS A 220 -10.08 2.33 13.58
C HIS A 220 -9.96 0.93 14.20
N LEU A 221 -10.42 0.75 15.43
CA LEU A 221 -10.39 -0.55 16.12
C LEU A 221 -11.29 -1.59 15.44
N SER A 222 -12.48 -1.20 14.95
CA SER A 222 -13.36 -2.08 14.18
C SER A 222 -12.72 -2.53 12.86
N LEU A 223 -12.09 -1.61 12.12
CA LEU A 223 -11.35 -1.94 10.90
C LEU A 223 -10.17 -2.87 11.19
N GLN A 224 -9.46 -2.65 12.30
CA GLN A 224 -8.38 -3.52 12.75
C GLN A 224 -8.89 -4.94 13.05
N ALA A 225 -10.04 -5.07 13.71
CA ALA A 225 -10.66 -6.36 13.98
C ALA A 225 -11.04 -7.11 12.68
N ILE A 226 -11.66 -6.41 11.72
CA ILE A 226 -11.99 -6.98 10.41
C ILE A 226 -10.72 -7.44 9.68
N GLN A 227 -9.65 -6.64 9.74
CA GLN A 227 -8.35 -7.00 9.17
C GLN A 227 -7.76 -8.28 9.80
N ILE A 228 -7.86 -8.44 11.12
CA ILE A 228 -7.43 -9.67 11.82
C ILE A 228 -8.24 -10.88 11.36
N THR A 229 -9.56 -10.73 11.25
CA THR A 229 -10.44 -11.79 10.74
C THR A 229 -10.02 -12.20 9.33
N ALA A 230 -9.77 -11.24 8.44
CA ALA A 230 -9.32 -11.50 7.08
C ALA A 230 -7.99 -12.28 7.06
N HIS A 231 -6.97 -11.85 7.81
CA HIS A 231 -5.69 -12.59 7.87
C HIS A 231 -5.83 -13.98 8.47
N THR A 232 -6.69 -14.14 9.47
CA THR A 232 -6.96 -15.45 10.09
C THR A 232 -7.57 -16.42 9.09
N ILE A 233 -8.53 -15.96 8.27
CA ILE A 233 -9.11 -16.76 7.18
C ILE A 233 -8.03 -17.14 6.17
N LEU A 234 -7.23 -16.17 5.71
CA LEU A 234 -6.12 -16.43 4.79
C LEU A 234 -5.10 -17.43 5.35
N ALA A 235 -4.82 -17.38 6.65
CA ALA A 235 -3.93 -18.32 7.32
C ALA A 235 -4.52 -19.72 7.41
N ARG A 236 -5.82 -19.86 7.74
CA ARG A 236 -6.51 -21.16 7.80
C ARG A 236 -6.55 -21.85 6.44
N MET A 237 -6.75 -21.10 5.36
CA MET A 237 -6.71 -21.67 4.01
C MET A 237 -5.35 -22.30 3.67
N ARG A 238 -4.24 -21.75 4.20
CA ARG A 238 -2.91 -22.34 4.01
C ARG A 238 -2.71 -23.62 4.81
N LEU A 239 -3.40 -23.79 5.95
CA LEU A 239 -3.37 -25.01 6.75
C LEU A 239 -4.20 -26.13 6.10
N ASN A 240 -5.33 -25.77 5.52
CA ASN A 240 -6.23 -26.72 4.87
C ASN A 240 -5.81 -27.07 3.44
N SER A 241 -4.76 -26.42 2.91
CA SER A 241 -4.17 -26.79 1.63
C SER A 241 -3.50 -28.15 1.81
N PRO A 242 -3.92 -29.22 1.12
CA PRO A 242 -3.33 -30.53 1.27
C PRO A 242 -1.84 -30.41 1.02
N SER A 243 -1.06 -30.62 2.07
CA SER A 243 0.39 -30.56 2.01
C SER A 243 0.86 -31.65 1.06
N SER A 244 1.38 -31.27 -0.11
CA SER A 244 2.00 -32.16 -1.10
C SER A 244 3.27 -32.88 -0.59
N THR A 245 3.41 -33.06 0.72
CA THR A 245 4.59 -33.60 1.42
C THR A 245 4.31 -34.91 2.15
N SER A 246 3.36 -35.70 1.67
CA SER A 246 3.41 -37.15 1.90
C SER A 246 3.92 -37.87 0.65
N ALA A 247 5.02 -37.36 0.08
CA ALA A 247 5.78 -37.96 -1.02
C ALA A 247 6.80 -39.02 -0.52
N VAL A 248 6.46 -39.78 0.53
CA VAL A 248 7.33 -40.83 1.10
C VAL A 248 6.61 -42.20 1.11
N GLY A 249 5.56 -42.34 0.32
CA GLY A 249 5.04 -43.66 -0.05
C GLY A 249 4.84 -43.67 -1.54
N ASP A 250 5.47 -44.62 -2.23
CA ASP A 250 5.34 -44.94 -3.67
C ASP A 250 3.88 -45.20 -4.06
N ALA A 251 3.03 -44.17 -4.00
CA ALA A 251 1.67 -44.27 -4.45
C ALA A 251 1.72 -44.15 -5.98
N PRO A 252 1.21 -45.13 -6.75
CA PRO A 252 1.06 -45.05 -8.21
C PRO A 252 0.21 -43.86 -8.70
N GLY A 253 -0.29 -43.03 -7.76
CA GLY A 253 -0.84 -41.68 -7.89
C GLY A 253 -0.08 -40.70 -8.78
N GLU A 254 1.22 -40.51 -8.53
CA GLU A 254 1.96 -39.39 -9.14
C GLU A 254 2.30 -39.63 -10.62
N GLU A 255 2.48 -40.89 -11.03
CA GLU A 255 2.87 -41.23 -12.40
C GLU A 255 1.75 -40.97 -13.41
N TRP A 256 0.49 -41.26 -13.06
CA TRP A 256 -0.64 -40.97 -13.95
C TRP A 256 -0.98 -39.48 -13.98
N ASP A 257 -0.80 -38.75 -12.87
CA ASP A 257 -0.99 -37.31 -12.83
C ASP A 257 -0.02 -36.63 -13.83
N ALA A 258 1.22 -37.12 -13.91
CA ALA A 258 2.19 -36.70 -14.92
C ALA A 258 1.79 -37.10 -16.35
N GLY A 259 1.18 -38.26 -16.55
CA GLY A 259 0.67 -38.72 -17.85
C GLY A 259 -0.46 -37.86 -18.40
N VAL A 260 -1.52 -37.64 -17.60
CA VAL A 260 -2.65 -36.75 -17.94
C VAL A 260 -2.14 -35.34 -18.19
N TRP A 261 -1.24 -34.85 -17.33
CA TRP A 261 -0.70 -33.51 -17.47
C TRP A 261 0.13 -33.34 -18.76
N ARG A 262 0.95 -34.32 -19.14
CA ARG A 262 1.67 -34.29 -20.43
C ARG A 262 0.72 -34.18 -21.62
N ARG A 263 -0.43 -34.87 -21.58
CA ARG A 263 -1.44 -34.76 -22.65
C ARG A 263 -2.15 -33.40 -22.63
N VAL A 264 -2.52 -32.89 -21.46
CA VAL A 264 -3.07 -31.54 -21.30
C VAL A 264 -2.08 -30.50 -21.86
N GLN A 265 -0.80 -30.59 -21.50
CA GLN A 265 0.24 -29.72 -22.04
C GLN A 265 0.35 -29.83 -23.56
N ARG A 266 0.35 -31.05 -24.11
CA ARG A 266 0.38 -31.28 -25.55
C ARG A 266 -0.84 -30.67 -26.25
N HIS A 267 -2.05 -30.84 -25.70
CA HIS A 267 -3.26 -30.29 -26.27
C HIS A 267 -3.25 -28.75 -26.23
N LEU A 268 -2.72 -28.16 -25.15
CA LEU A 268 -2.53 -26.72 -25.05
C LEU A 268 -1.49 -26.21 -26.06
N THR A 269 -0.42 -26.95 -26.37
CA THR A 269 0.56 -26.51 -27.37
C THR A 269 0.08 -26.70 -28.80
N THR A 270 -0.63 -27.80 -29.13
CA THR A 270 -1.09 -28.09 -30.50
C THR A 270 -2.30 -27.24 -30.91
N SER A 271 -3.25 -27.00 -30.01
CA SER A 271 -4.43 -26.17 -30.29
C SER A 271 -4.08 -24.72 -30.64
N HIS A 272 -2.94 -24.21 -30.15
CA HIS A 272 -2.42 -22.90 -30.52
C HIS A 272 -1.84 -22.82 -31.94
N GLY A 273 -1.27 -23.91 -32.46
CA GLY A 273 -0.65 -23.92 -33.79
C GLY A 273 -1.66 -23.92 -34.94
N SER A 274 -2.81 -24.56 -34.75
CA SER A 274 -3.81 -24.74 -35.81
C SER A 274 -4.62 -23.47 -36.14
N ARG A 275 -4.69 -22.51 -35.21
CA ARG A 275 -5.55 -21.32 -35.33
C ARG A 275 -4.88 -20.10 -36.02
N GLY A 276 -3.67 -20.26 -36.53
CA GLY A 276 -2.85 -19.17 -37.08
C GLY A 276 -3.21 -18.68 -38.49
N GLY A 277 -4.24 -19.22 -39.14
CA GLY A 277 -4.56 -18.90 -40.54
C GLY A 277 -5.61 -17.80 -40.76
N ASP A 278 -6.46 -17.50 -39.77
CA ASP A 278 -7.64 -16.67 -40.01
C ASP A 278 -7.47 -15.27 -39.40
N GLY A 279 -7.00 -14.36 -40.25
CA GLY A 279 -6.65 -12.99 -39.87
C GLY A 279 -7.87 -12.16 -39.53
N GLY A 280 -8.26 -12.08 -38.26
CA GLY A 280 -9.23 -11.06 -37.85
C GLY A 280 -9.97 -11.25 -36.54
N SER A 281 -9.29 -11.44 -35.41
CA SER A 281 -9.88 -11.02 -34.12
C SER A 281 -8.81 -10.96 -33.03
N GLY A 282 -8.57 -9.76 -32.50
CA GLY A 282 -7.60 -9.48 -31.45
C GLY A 282 -8.01 -10.02 -30.08
N ARG A 283 -8.25 -11.33 -29.97
CA ARG A 283 -8.40 -12.00 -28.67
C ARG A 283 -7.00 -12.24 -28.12
N ALA A 284 -6.72 -11.70 -26.93
CA ALA A 284 -5.45 -11.88 -26.24
C ALA A 284 -5.18 -13.37 -26.01
N VAL A 285 -4.41 -13.96 -26.92
CA VAL A 285 -3.92 -15.33 -26.84
C VAL A 285 -2.81 -15.33 -25.80
N ILE A 286 -3.08 -15.91 -24.64
CA ILE A 286 -2.05 -16.24 -23.66
C ILE A 286 -1.15 -17.27 -24.35
N SER A 287 0.08 -16.89 -24.69
CA SER A 287 1.04 -17.81 -25.33
C SER A 287 1.20 -19.07 -24.48
N ALA A 288 1.22 -20.24 -25.10
CA ALA A 288 1.43 -21.53 -24.43
C ALA A 288 2.70 -21.54 -23.54
N GLU A 289 3.69 -20.73 -23.89
CA GLU A 289 4.91 -20.51 -23.11
C GLU A 289 4.63 -19.89 -21.72
N HIS A 290 3.59 -19.06 -21.59
CA HIS A 290 3.16 -18.48 -20.32
C HIS A 290 2.45 -19.50 -19.41
N LEU A 291 1.68 -20.42 -20.00
CA LEU A 291 1.05 -21.54 -19.29
C LEU A 291 2.06 -22.57 -18.79
N ALA A 292 3.20 -22.67 -19.49
CA ALA A 292 4.32 -23.52 -19.10
C ALA A 292 5.18 -22.92 -17.98
N THR A 293 4.90 -21.70 -17.52
CA THR A 293 5.67 -21.12 -16.41
C THR A 293 5.45 -21.96 -15.14
N PRO A 294 6.52 -22.46 -14.49
CA PRO A 294 6.42 -23.28 -13.29
C PRO A 294 5.67 -22.59 -12.14
N GLU A 295 5.52 -21.26 -12.21
CA GLU A 295 4.79 -20.44 -11.25
C GLU A 295 3.26 -20.59 -11.38
N LEU A 296 2.72 -20.59 -12.61
CA LEU A 296 1.31 -20.91 -12.86
C LEU A 296 1.05 -22.42 -12.71
N HIS A 297 2.06 -23.24 -12.97
CA HIS A 297 2.01 -24.67 -12.73
C HIS A 297 1.79 -24.98 -11.23
N GLY A 298 0.58 -25.44 -10.92
CA GLY A 298 0.14 -25.74 -9.56
C GLY A 298 -0.43 -24.56 -8.78
N ALA A 299 -0.32 -23.30 -9.24
CA ALA A 299 -1.02 -22.19 -8.59
C ALA A 299 -2.53 -22.36 -8.68
N TRP A 300 -3.05 -22.71 -9.87
CA TRP A 300 -4.49 -22.93 -10.07
C TRP A 300 -5.04 -24.10 -9.24
N ARG A 301 -4.22 -25.12 -8.94
CA ARG A 301 -4.57 -26.23 -8.03
C ARG A 301 -4.49 -25.83 -6.55
N ARG A 302 -3.44 -25.09 -6.16
CA ARG A 302 -3.13 -24.80 -4.75
C ARG A 302 -3.96 -23.67 -4.16
N TYR A 303 -4.34 -22.69 -4.97
CA TYR A 303 -4.97 -21.47 -4.47
C TYR A 303 -6.45 -21.44 -4.73
N ARG A 304 -7.24 -21.54 -3.66
CA ARG A 304 -8.68 -21.28 -3.68
C ARG A 304 -8.99 -20.00 -2.94
N TYR A 305 -9.99 -19.29 -3.41
CA TYR A 305 -10.41 -18.04 -2.82
C TYR A 305 -11.52 -18.27 -1.79
N PRO A 306 -11.55 -17.56 -0.65
CA PRO A 306 -12.56 -17.77 0.38
C PRO A 306 -13.88 -17.03 0.09
N TYR A 307 -14.36 -16.98 -1.16
CA TYR A 307 -15.53 -16.15 -1.53
C TYR A 307 -16.84 -16.62 -0.90
N HIS A 308 -17.07 -17.92 -0.79
CA HIS A 308 -18.42 -18.41 -0.45
C HIS A 308 -18.76 -18.27 1.03
N THR A 309 -17.76 -18.22 1.92
CA THR A 309 -17.99 -18.35 3.36
C THR A 309 -17.88 -17.04 4.14
N ASN A 310 -17.35 -15.97 3.55
CA ASN A 310 -17.12 -14.71 4.28
C ASN A 310 -17.58 -13.45 3.52
N VAL A 311 -18.43 -12.65 4.18
CA VAL A 311 -19.02 -11.42 3.64
C VAL A 311 -17.95 -10.40 3.21
N CYS A 312 -16.82 -10.30 3.92
CA CYS A 312 -15.78 -9.32 3.60
C CYS A 312 -15.08 -9.65 2.28
N PHE A 313 -14.81 -10.93 2.02
CA PHE A 313 -14.20 -11.38 0.76
C PHE A 313 -15.20 -11.35 -0.41
N ARG A 314 -16.51 -11.43 -0.14
CA ARG A 314 -17.55 -11.18 -1.16
C ARG A 314 -17.60 -9.71 -1.58
N ALA A 315 -17.36 -8.81 -0.63
CA ALA A 315 -17.40 -7.38 -0.88
C ALA A 315 -16.12 -6.89 -1.55
N ALA A 316 -14.94 -7.29 -1.07
CA ALA A 316 -13.64 -6.81 -1.52
C ALA A 316 -12.68 -7.96 -1.81
N LEU A 317 -11.84 -7.79 -2.84
CA LEU A 317 -10.77 -8.75 -3.14
C LEU A 317 -9.84 -8.83 -1.93
N ASP A 318 -9.18 -7.73 -1.60
CA ASP A 318 -8.28 -7.67 -0.45
C ASP A 318 -8.93 -6.84 0.68
N PRO A 319 -9.82 -7.43 1.51
CA PRO A 319 -10.49 -6.70 2.58
C PRO A 319 -9.50 -6.16 3.61
N HIS A 320 -8.40 -6.88 3.86
CA HIS A 320 -7.32 -6.44 4.73
C HIS A 320 -6.61 -5.17 4.20
N TYR A 321 -6.34 -5.06 2.90
CA TYR A 321 -5.80 -3.83 2.31
C TYR A 321 -6.80 -2.67 2.38
N THR A 322 -8.08 -2.95 2.15
CA THR A 322 -9.15 -1.97 2.27
C THR A 322 -9.21 -1.41 3.70
N CYS A 323 -9.21 -2.29 4.71
CA CYS A 323 -9.19 -1.89 6.12
C CYS A 323 -7.97 -1.04 6.46
N GLU A 324 -6.79 -1.44 5.99
CA GLU A 324 -5.54 -0.72 6.24
C GLU A 324 -5.61 0.72 5.71
N ILE A 325 -6.07 0.93 4.48
CA ILE A 325 -6.24 2.27 3.90
C ILE A 325 -7.18 3.13 4.75
N PHE A 326 -8.35 2.60 5.09
CA PHE A 326 -9.31 3.36 5.91
C PHE A 326 -8.76 3.65 7.31
N MET A 327 -7.99 2.75 7.91
CA MET A 327 -7.34 3.00 9.20
C MET A 327 -6.35 4.17 9.13
N TYR A 328 -5.51 4.25 8.08
CA TYR A 328 -4.61 5.40 7.89
C TYR A 328 -5.37 6.69 7.57
N ALA A 329 -6.45 6.62 6.79
CA ALA A 329 -7.29 7.79 6.50
C ALA A 329 -7.97 8.32 7.77
N VAL A 330 -8.52 7.43 8.61
CA VAL A 330 -9.06 7.78 9.93
C VAL A 330 -7.97 8.38 10.80
N ASN A 331 -6.76 7.81 10.82
CA ASN A 331 -5.65 8.34 11.60
C ASN A 331 -5.26 9.76 11.18
N ALA A 332 -5.23 10.01 9.87
CA ALA A 332 -4.97 11.33 9.32
C ALA A 332 -6.08 12.34 9.66
N ALA A 333 -7.35 11.93 9.54
CA ALA A 333 -8.48 12.77 9.93
C ALA A 333 -8.44 13.11 11.42
N LEU A 334 -8.18 12.14 12.29
CA LEU A 334 -8.02 12.36 13.72
C LEU A 334 -6.85 13.31 14.03
N LEU A 335 -5.73 13.17 13.33
CA LEU A 335 -4.61 14.10 13.48
C LEU A 335 -5.01 15.51 13.08
N VAL A 336 -5.66 15.68 11.91
CA VAL A 336 -6.15 16.97 11.43
C VAL A 336 -7.08 17.60 12.47
N LEU A 337 -8.05 16.86 13.01
CA LEU A 337 -8.92 17.31 14.09
C LEU A 337 -8.14 17.71 15.36
N CYS A 338 -7.00 17.09 15.63
CA CYS A 338 -6.15 17.42 16.78
C CYS A 338 -5.28 18.66 16.57
N VAL A 339 -5.04 19.09 15.32
CA VAL A 339 -4.08 20.17 15.01
C VAL A 339 -4.72 21.39 14.33
N LEU A 340 -5.97 21.31 13.89
CA LEU A 340 -6.66 22.43 13.27
C LEU A 340 -6.86 23.59 14.27
N PRO A 341 -6.51 24.83 13.89
CA PRO A 341 -6.78 26.01 14.72
C PRO A 341 -8.29 26.27 14.81
N ASP A 342 -8.71 26.94 15.89
CA ASP A 342 -10.11 27.35 16.06
C ASP A 342 -10.48 28.44 15.05
N MET A 343 -11.26 28.08 14.03
CA MET A 343 -11.70 29.02 13.01
C MET A 343 -12.77 29.99 13.50
N THR A 344 -13.33 29.80 14.70
CA THR A 344 -14.46 30.60 15.20
C THR A 344 -14.04 31.95 15.77
N HIS A 345 -12.76 32.14 16.11
CA HIS A 345 -12.28 33.36 16.77
C HIS A 345 -11.89 34.50 15.81
N SER A 346 -11.68 34.24 14.52
CA SER A 346 -11.28 35.29 13.56
C SER A 346 -12.39 36.30 13.22
N SER A 347 -13.66 35.98 13.50
CA SER A 347 -14.78 36.83 13.09
C SER A 347 -15.13 37.93 14.09
N ALA A 348 -14.72 37.82 15.36
CA ALA A 348 -15.20 38.71 16.43
C ALA A 348 -14.33 39.96 16.63
N THR A 349 -13.05 39.92 16.27
CA THR A 349 -12.11 41.00 16.62
C THR A 349 -12.12 42.18 15.65
N SER A 350 -12.64 42.00 14.42
CA SER A 350 -12.71 43.08 13.42
C SER A 350 -13.95 43.97 13.53
N ALA A 351 -14.93 43.64 14.38
CA ALA A 351 -16.18 44.40 14.47
C ALA A 351 -16.16 45.54 15.50
N THR A 352 -15.16 45.61 16.39
CA THR A 352 -15.24 46.50 17.58
C THR A 352 -14.40 47.78 17.47
N THR A 353 -13.65 48.01 16.39
CA THR A 353 -12.73 49.17 16.31
C THR A 353 -13.27 50.36 15.48
N THR A 354 -14.47 50.29 14.90
CA THR A 354 -14.92 51.33 13.95
C THR A 354 -16.00 52.29 14.48
N THR A 355 -16.40 52.21 15.76
CA THR A 355 -17.59 52.98 16.22
C THR A 355 -17.39 53.89 17.43
N THR A 356 -16.17 54.40 17.66
CA THR A 356 -15.94 55.40 18.72
C THR A 356 -14.92 56.48 18.34
N ALA A 357 -15.01 57.01 17.12
CA ALA A 357 -14.20 58.16 16.69
C ALA A 357 -15.01 59.18 15.87
N MET A 358 -16.22 59.55 16.32
CA MET A 358 -16.92 60.75 15.86
C MET A 358 -17.84 61.29 16.95
N ALA A 359 -17.27 61.92 17.99
CA ALA A 359 -17.92 63.00 18.75
C ALA A 359 -17.01 63.52 19.87
N ALA A 360 -16.09 64.42 19.55
CA ALA A 360 -15.60 65.44 20.49
C ALA A 360 -14.85 66.54 19.71
N PRO A 361 -15.46 67.70 19.44
CA PRO A 361 -14.69 68.89 19.14
C PRO A 361 -14.26 69.56 20.45
N GLU A 362 -12.96 69.84 20.53
CA GLU A 362 -12.48 71.21 20.71
C GLU A 362 -12.84 71.94 22.02
N LEU A 363 -11.90 71.98 22.97
CA LEU A 363 -11.22 73.19 23.46
C LEU A 363 -10.53 72.89 24.79
N GLN A 364 -9.20 72.80 24.79
CA GLN A 364 -8.43 73.45 25.86
C GLN A 364 -7.01 73.74 25.42
N ARG A 365 -6.81 75.03 25.14
CA ARG A 365 -5.56 75.68 24.80
C ARG A 365 -4.90 76.07 26.13
N HIS A 366 -3.92 75.32 26.59
CA HIS A 366 -2.94 75.88 27.53
C HIS A 366 -1.51 75.50 27.18
N SER A 367 -0.78 76.59 26.96
CA SER A 367 0.65 76.74 26.84
C SER A 367 1.44 76.09 27.98
N GLY A 368 2.52 75.41 27.63
CA GLY A 368 3.54 74.99 28.58
C GLY A 368 4.65 74.23 27.84
N GLY A 369 5.70 74.94 27.44
CA GLY A 369 6.85 74.36 26.76
C GLY A 369 7.57 73.34 27.64
N GLY A 370 8.05 72.27 27.02
CA GLY A 370 8.84 71.24 27.68
C GLY A 370 9.27 70.18 26.66
N ALA A 371 10.53 70.29 26.25
CA ALA A 371 11.37 69.30 25.57
C ALA A 371 10.80 67.88 25.38
N MET A 372 10.79 67.41 24.12
CA MET A 372 11.34 66.10 23.76
C MET A 372 11.43 65.97 22.24
N LEU A 373 12.58 66.35 21.70
CA LEU A 373 13.11 65.80 20.46
C LEU A 373 13.58 64.36 20.73
N ALA A 374 13.43 63.49 19.73
CA ALA A 374 13.80 62.08 19.66
C ALA A 374 12.73 61.06 20.10
N SER A 375 11.84 60.68 19.18
CA SER A 375 11.42 59.28 18.98
C SER A 375 10.42 59.18 17.83
N ALA A 376 10.90 59.16 16.58
CA ALA A 376 10.05 58.83 15.43
C ALA A 376 10.87 58.49 14.18
N ALA A 377 11.83 57.56 14.28
CA ALA A 377 12.46 56.94 13.10
C ALA A 377 13.27 55.68 13.46
N SER A 378 12.72 54.77 14.27
CA SER A 378 13.18 53.38 14.24
C SER A 378 12.54 52.72 13.02
N HIS A 379 13.14 52.97 11.85
CA HIS A 379 13.02 52.12 10.69
C HIS A 379 13.24 50.68 11.17
N LEU A 380 12.18 49.87 11.17
CA LEU A 380 12.23 48.43 11.27
C LEU A 380 13.06 47.90 10.10
N GLN A 381 14.39 47.89 10.25
CA GLN A 381 15.23 47.10 9.38
C GLN A 381 14.81 45.64 9.59
N PRO A 382 14.37 44.93 8.54
CA PRO A 382 14.09 43.51 8.66
C PRO A 382 15.36 42.83 9.20
N PRO A 383 15.23 41.89 10.15
CA PRO A 383 16.38 41.24 10.76
C PRO A 383 17.28 40.68 9.65
N VAL A 384 18.50 41.21 9.56
CA VAL A 384 19.50 40.71 8.62
C VAL A 384 19.76 39.25 9.00
N PRO A 385 19.55 38.29 8.08
CA PRO A 385 19.72 36.89 8.41
C PRO A 385 21.17 36.67 8.88
N PRO A 386 21.39 35.92 9.98
CA PRO A 386 22.74 35.64 10.44
C PRO A 386 23.54 34.98 9.32
N SER A 387 24.62 35.62 8.88
CA SER A 387 25.44 35.31 7.70
C SER A 387 26.08 33.92 7.69
N ARG A 388 25.86 33.10 8.72
CA ARG A 388 26.44 31.77 8.89
C ARG A 388 25.52 30.62 8.51
N TRP A 389 24.24 30.88 8.21
CA TRP A 389 23.30 29.81 7.87
C TRP A 389 23.01 29.77 6.36
N PRO A 390 23.04 28.59 5.73
CA PRO A 390 22.65 28.47 4.33
C PRO A 390 21.23 28.99 4.11
N LEU A 391 21.01 29.71 3.01
CA LEU A 391 19.71 30.30 2.65
C LEU A 391 18.56 29.27 2.61
N TRP A 392 18.86 28.00 2.29
CA TRP A 392 17.90 26.90 2.34
C TRP A 392 17.50 26.51 3.77
N TRP A 393 18.41 26.60 4.75
CA TRP A 393 18.11 26.38 6.17
C TRP A 393 17.17 27.48 6.69
N TRP A 394 17.33 28.71 6.20
CA TRP A 394 16.48 29.84 6.56
C TRP A 394 15.07 29.73 5.94
N TRP A 395 14.93 29.20 4.73
CA TRP A 395 13.62 28.83 4.17
C TRP A 395 12.97 27.66 4.91
N TRP A 396 13.78 26.70 5.37
CA TRP A 396 13.29 25.53 6.10
C TRP A 396 12.83 25.90 7.51
N CYS A 397 13.61 26.71 8.23
CA CYS A 397 13.44 26.98 9.66
C CYS A 397 12.99 28.40 10.02
N GLY A 398 13.17 29.40 9.15
CA GLY A 398 13.22 30.80 9.58
C GLY A 398 12.21 31.76 8.95
N ARG A 399 11.69 31.52 7.75
CA ARG A 399 10.88 32.54 7.04
C ARG A 399 9.37 32.53 7.34
N GLY A 400 8.89 31.56 8.13
CA GLY A 400 7.46 31.39 8.41
C GLY A 400 6.99 31.80 9.82
N ASP A 401 7.88 31.90 10.80
CA ASP A 401 7.47 32.09 12.20
C ASP A 401 7.16 33.57 12.53
N THR A 402 7.54 34.55 11.70
CA THR A 402 7.14 35.96 11.91
C THR A 402 5.68 36.25 11.53
N ASP A 403 5.09 35.42 10.65
CA ASP A 403 3.68 35.56 10.20
C ASP A 403 2.79 34.40 10.69
N GLY A 404 3.23 33.62 11.70
CA GLY A 404 2.42 32.52 12.24
C GLY A 404 2.22 31.35 11.27
N GLY A 405 3.16 31.13 10.34
CA GLY A 405 3.19 30.02 9.38
C GLY A 405 3.12 28.67 10.08
N ALA A 406 1.91 28.11 10.11
CA ALA A 406 1.53 27.27 11.23
C ALA A 406 2.08 25.82 11.17
N PRO A 407 2.83 25.35 12.18
CA PRO A 407 3.46 24.01 12.21
C PRO A 407 2.46 22.85 12.05
N TRP A 408 1.18 23.07 12.35
CA TRP A 408 0.13 22.09 12.10
C TRP A 408 -0.02 21.71 10.62
N ARG A 409 0.31 22.61 9.69
CA ARG A 409 0.22 22.34 8.24
C ARG A 409 1.15 21.20 7.83
N TRP A 410 2.37 21.19 8.36
CA TRP A 410 3.33 20.13 8.08
C TRP A 410 2.90 18.79 8.68
N SER A 411 2.30 18.80 9.88
CA SER A 411 1.77 17.58 10.48
C SER A 411 0.58 17.04 9.70
N ALA A 412 -0.36 17.90 9.31
CA ALA A 412 -1.48 17.53 8.45
C ALA A 412 -1.00 16.99 7.09
N LEU A 413 -0.02 17.64 6.46
CA LEU A 413 0.57 17.22 5.19
C LEU A 413 1.28 15.87 5.32
N ALA A 414 2.08 15.65 6.37
CA ALA A 414 2.75 14.38 6.62
C ALA A 414 1.75 13.25 6.84
N SER A 415 0.67 13.51 7.58
CA SER A 415 -0.39 12.53 7.85
C SER A 415 -1.23 12.20 6.61
N ALA A 416 -1.59 13.22 5.83
CA ALA A 416 -2.21 13.02 4.52
C ALA A 416 -1.28 12.25 3.58
N GLY A 417 0.03 12.57 3.62
CA GLY A 417 1.07 11.89 2.85
C GLY A 417 1.10 10.39 3.10
N VAL A 418 1.12 9.95 4.36
CA VAL A 418 1.07 8.51 4.69
C VAL A 418 -0.24 7.87 4.24
N ALA A 419 -1.39 8.52 4.43
CA ALA A 419 -2.68 7.97 4.04
C ALA A 419 -2.79 7.78 2.51
N VAL A 420 -2.40 8.80 1.74
CA VAL A 420 -2.41 8.75 0.27
C VAL A 420 -1.36 7.76 -0.25
N PHE A 421 -0.16 7.74 0.33
CA PHE A 421 0.87 6.76 -0.05
C PHE A 421 0.36 5.32 0.17
N THR A 422 -0.21 5.03 1.34
CA THR A 422 -0.75 3.70 1.66
C THR A 422 -1.89 3.33 0.69
N ALA A 423 -2.80 4.28 0.42
CA ALA A 423 -3.87 4.10 -0.55
C ALA A 423 -3.33 3.69 -1.93
N VAL A 424 -2.39 4.46 -2.50
CA VAL A 424 -1.83 4.17 -3.83
C VAL A 424 -1.05 2.86 -3.84
N ASN A 425 -0.17 2.65 -2.85
CA ASN A 425 0.67 1.45 -2.78
C ASN A 425 -0.15 0.16 -2.67
N LEU A 426 -1.19 0.15 -1.84
CA LEU A 426 -2.07 -1.00 -1.67
C LEU A 426 -3.02 -1.18 -2.85
N SER A 427 -3.43 -0.11 -3.53
CA SER A 427 -4.20 -0.20 -4.79
C SER A 427 -3.41 -0.89 -5.89
N ILE A 428 -2.12 -0.53 -6.06
CA ILE A 428 -1.22 -1.20 -7.01
C ILE A 428 -1.12 -2.68 -6.68
N THR A 429 -0.93 -3.02 -5.40
CA THR A 429 -0.80 -4.40 -4.95
C THR A 429 -2.12 -5.19 -5.14
N ALA A 430 -3.27 -4.57 -4.90
CA ALA A 430 -4.58 -5.18 -5.14
C ALA A 430 -4.85 -5.41 -6.65
N ALA A 431 -4.39 -4.49 -7.52
CA ALA A 431 -4.42 -4.68 -8.96
C ALA A 431 -3.54 -5.86 -9.42
N GLU A 432 -2.33 -6.00 -8.85
CA GLU A 432 -1.45 -7.16 -9.08
C GLU A 432 -2.14 -8.47 -8.66
N HIS A 433 -2.80 -8.50 -7.49
CA HIS A 433 -3.58 -9.66 -7.04
C HIS A 433 -4.73 -9.99 -7.99
N ARG A 434 -5.50 -8.99 -8.44
CA ARG A 434 -6.61 -9.21 -9.38
C ARG A 434 -6.11 -9.79 -10.70
N ARG A 435 -4.99 -9.28 -11.23
CA ARG A 435 -4.35 -9.84 -12.45
C ARG A 435 -3.93 -11.29 -12.24
N PHE A 436 -3.31 -11.60 -11.10
CA PHE A 436 -2.95 -12.97 -10.73
C PHE A 436 -4.18 -13.90 -10.72
N TRP A 437 -5.28 -13.49 -10.08
CA TRP A 437 -6.50 -14.30 -10.03
C TRP A 437 -7.18 -14.45 -11.39
N SER A 438 -7.17 -13.39 -12.20
CA SER A 438 -7.70 -13.43 -13.56
C SER A 438 -6.92 -14.41 -14.44
N ALA A 439 -5.58 -14.38 -14.35
CA ALA A 439 -4.71 -15.33 -15.05
C ALA A 439 -4.91 -16.77 -14.54
N THR A 440 -5.14 -16.94 -13.24
CA THR A 440 -5.44 -18.24 -12.63
C THR A 440 -6.76 -18.80 -13.17
N ASN A 441 -7.84 -18.01 -13.20
CA ASN A 441 -9.13 -18.42 -13.77
C ASN A 441 -9.02 -18.73 -15.27
N ALA A 442 -8.27 -17.93 -16.02
CA ALA A 442 -8.00 -18.22 -17.44
C ALA A 442 -7.29 -19.56 -17.61
N THR A 443 -6.32 -19.87 -16.75
CA THR A 443 -5.62 -21.16 -16.75
C THR A 443 -6.57 -22.31 -16.42
N ARG A 444 -7.45 -22.14 -15.43
CA ARG A 444 -8.48 -23.15 -15.09
C ARG A 444 -9.39 -23.48 -16.27
N ARG A 445 -9.88 -22.45 -17.00
CA ARG A 445 -10.66 -22.66 -18.22
C ARG A 445 -9.89 -23.49 -19.25
N LEU A 446 -8.64 -23.11 -19.52
CA LEU A 446 -7.82 -23.79 -20.51
C LEU A 446 -7.54 -25.24 -20.13
N VAL A 447 -7.20 -25.49 -18.86
CA VAL A 447 -7.00 -26.85 -18.34
C VAL A 447 -8.30 -27.66 -18.41
N ARG A 448 -9.44 -27.07 -18.03
CA ARG A 448 -10.76 -27.72 -18.15
C ARG A 448 -11.05 -28.11 -19.60
N SER A 449 -10.91 -27.17 -20.55
CA SER A 449 -11.14 -27.46 -21.96
C SER A 449 -10.21 -28.54 -22.50
N ALA A 450 -8.92 -28.51 -22.12
CA ALA A 450 -7.97 -29.55 -22.52
C ALA A 450 -8.30 -30.92 -21.92
N LEU A 451 -8.72 -30.97 -20.64
CA LEU A 451 -9.15 -32.22 -20.00
C LEU A 451 -10.42 -32.77 -20.67
N GLN A 452 -11.40 -31.93 -20.98
CA GLN A 452 -12.61 -32.33 -21.72
C GLN A 452 -12.27 -32.93 -23.09
N ALA A 453 -11.34 -32.30 -23.82
CA ALA A 453 -10.89 -32.82 -25.12
C ALA A 453 -10.17 -34.17 -24.97
N VAL A 454 -9.28 -34.31 -23.98
CA VAL A 454 -8.58 -35.56 -23.71
C VAL A 454 -9.55 -36.71 -23.36
N VAL A 455 -10.58 -36.42 -22.55
CA VAL A 455 -11.62 -37.41 -22.21
C VAL A 455 -12.46 -37.77 -23.44
N ALA A 456 -12.85 -36.78 -24.25
CA ALA A 456 -13.63 -37.01 -25.47
C ALA A 456 -12.85 -37.82 -26.53
N GLU A 457 -11.56 -37.52 -26.73
CA GLU A 457 -10.67 -38.27 -27.62
C GLU A 457 -10.57 -39.75 -27.17
N ASP A 458 -10.42 -40.00 -25.86
CA ASP A 458 -10.35 -41.38 -25.35
C ASP A 458 -11.68 -42.14 -25.53
N GLN A 459 -12.81 -41.48 -25.28
CA GLN A 459 -14.14 -42.05 -25.51
C GLN A 459 -14.39 -42.35 -27.00
N ALA A 460 -13.93 -41.48 -27.91
CA ALA A 460 -14.02 -41.72 -29.34
C ALA A 460 -13.21 -42.94 -29.76
N HIS A 461 -11.95 -43.04 -29.32
CA HIS A 461 -11.10 -44.21 -29.58
C HIS A 461 -11.69 -45.52 -29.03
N ALA A 462 -12.33 -45.46 -27.86
CA ALA A 462 -13.02 -46.63 -27.29
C ALA A 462 -14.22 -47.09 -28.15
N SER A 463 -14.95 -46.14 -28.76
CA SER A 463 -16.12 -46.44 -29.61
C SER A 463 -15.75 -47.03 -30.98
N GLU A 464 -14.57 -46.72 -31.51
CA GLU A 464 -14.11 -47.18 -32.84
C GLU A 464 -13.54 -48.62 -32.81
N GLY A 465 -13.41 -49.24 -31.63
CA GLY A 465 -12.90 -50.61 -31.50
C GLY A 465 -11.44 -50.77 -31.91
N LEU A 466 -10.69 -49.67 -32.03
CA LEU A 466 -9.25 -49.68 -32.28
C LEU A 466 -8.57 -50.40 -31.10
N GLY A 467 -7.94 -51.54 -31.40
CA GLY A 467 -7.33 -52.41 -30.40
C GLY A 467 -6.33 -51.68 -29.50
N SER A 468 -6.21 -52.16 -28.27
CA SER A 468 -5.40 -51.56 -27.19
C SER A 468 -3.91 -51.34 -27.51
N ASP A 469 -3.39 -51.88 -28.61
CA ASP A 469 -1.96 -51.94 -28.88
C ASP A 469 -1.37 -50.65 -29.48
N ASP A 470 -2.18 -49.73 -30.02
CA ASP A 470 -1.66 -48.57 -30.79
C ASP A 470 -1.24 -47.36 -29.92
N GLY A 471 -1.10 -47.55 -28.60
CA GLY A 471 -0.57 -46.54 -27.66
C GLY A 471 -1.39 -45.25 -27.50
N GLY A 472 -2.50 -45.10 -28.23
CA GLY A 472 -3.36 -43.90 -28.21
C GLY A 472 -4.25 -43.80 -26.98
N ARG A 473 -4.75 -44.94 -26.46
CA ARG A 473 -5.70 -44.96 -25.34
C ARG A 473 -5.02 -44.60 -24.02
N LEU A 474 -5.70 -43.82 -23.19
CA LEU A 474 -5.28 -43.59 -21.81
C LEU A 474 -5.57 -44.82 -20.96
N PRO A 475 -4.74 -45.12 -19.94
CA PRO A 475 -5.15 -46.06 -18.91
C PRO A 475 -6.48 -45.61 -18.27
N ASP A 476 -7.43 -46.51 -18.02
CA ASP A 476 -8.74 -46.15 -17.46
C ASP A 476 -8.64 -45.36 -16.14
N ALA A 477 -7.59 -45.60 -15.35
CA ALA A 477 -7.31 -44.85 -14.14
C ALA A 477 -7.03 -43.35 -14.40
N ALA A 478 -6.36 -43.04 -15.51
CA ALA A 478 -6.07 -41.67 -15.95
C ALA A 478 -7.33 -40.96 -16.46
N VAL A 479 -8.20 -41.67 -17.18
CA VAL A 479 -9.51 -41.15 -17.63
C VAL A 479 -10.39 -40.82 -16.43
N ARG A 480 -10.57 -41.77 -15.50
CA ARG A 480 -11.33 -41.53 -14.25
C ARG A 480 -10.74 -40.40 -13.42
N ALA A 481 -9.42 -40.21 -13.45
CA ALA A 481 -8.80 -39.08 -12.77
C ALA A 481 -9.07 -37.74 -13.47
N ALA A 482 -9.02 -37.70 -14.81
CA ALA A 482 -9.40 -36.53 -15.59
C ALA A 482 -10.87 -36.15 -15.35
N GLU A 483 -11.78 -37.12 -15.34
CA GLU A 483 -13.20 -36.93 -15.01
C GLU A 483 -13.37 -36.40 -13.57
N ARG A 484 -12.71 -37.01 -12.58
CA ARG A 484 -12.73 -36.51 -11.19
C ARG A 484 -12.21 -35.07 -11.07
N LEU A 485 -11.20 -34.68 -11.87
CA LEU A 485 -10.69 -33.31 -11.89
C LEU A 485 -11.66 -32.34 -12.58
N LEU A 486 -12.39 -32.80 -13.59
CA LEU A 486 -13.40 -32.03 -14.31
C LEU A 486 -14.63 -31.74 -13.42
N ASP A 487 -15.06 -32.72 -12.65
CA ASP A 487 -16.17 -32.62 -11.70
C ASP A 487 -15.73 -31.99 -10.36
N GLY A 488 -14.43 -31.96 -10.13
CA GLY A 488 -13.81 -31.41 -8.94
C GLY A 488 -13.85 -29.88 -8.91
N PRO A 489 -13.98 -29.27 -7.73
CA PRO A 489 -14.09 -27.82 -7.64
C PRO A 489 -12.73 -27.09 -7.87
N GLU A 490 -11.66 -27.82 -8.21
CA GLU A 490 -10.31 -27.29 -8.50
C GLU A 490 -10.27 -26.43 -9.77
N LEU A 491 -11.14 -26.75 -10.72
CA LEU A 491 -11.23 -26.05 -12.00
C LEU A 491 -12.29 -24.95 -11.98
N ASP A 492 -13.07 -24.83 -10.91
CA ASP A 492 -14.08 -23.79 -10.80
C ASP A 492 -13.45 -22.40 -10.82
N GLU A 493 -14.08 -21.54 -11.59
CA GLU A 493 -13.65 -20.15 -11.66
C GLU A 493 -14.03 -19.42 -10.38
N GLU A 494 -13.08 -18.67 -9.87
CA GLU A 494 -13.29 -17.88 -8.68
C GLU A 494 -14.00 -16.57 -9.08
N ALA A 495 -15.19 -16.32 -8.52
CA ALA A 495 -15.94 -15.09 -8.78
C ALA A 495 -15.23 -13.88 -8.13
N LEU A 496 -14.48 -13.12 -8.93
CA LEU A 496 -13.77 -11.95 -8.40
C LEU A 496 -14.75 -10.84 -8.04
N PRO A 497 -14.64 -10.24 -6.84
CA PRO A 497 -15.59 -9.26 -6.34
C PRO A 497 -15.46 -7.99 -7.16
N PRO A 498 -16.52 -7.18 -7.24
CA PRO A 498 -16.50 -5.96 -8.03
C PRO A 498 -15.54 -4.92 -7.44
N TRP A 499 -15.43 -4.85 -6.11
CA TRP A 499 -14.57 -3.86 -5.47
C TRP A 499 -13.09 -4.22 -5.64
N ASN A 500 -12.37 -3.31 -6.29
CA ASN A 500 -10.93 -3.20 -6.15
C ASN A 500 -10.63 -1.88 -5.45
N VAL A 501 -9.64 -1.90 -4.56
CA VAL A 501 -9.15 -0.72 -3.87
C VAL A 501 -8.70 0.29 -4.93
N PHE A 502 -9.52 1.32 -5.16
CA PHE A 502 -9.47 2.29 -6.25
C PHE A 502 -9.55 1.71 -7.69
N PRO A 503 -10.71 1.81 -8.37
CA PRO A 503 -10.87 1.32 -9.74
C PRO A 503 -10.09 2.10 -10.80
N LEU A 504 -9.52 3.27 -10.46
CA LEU A 504 -8.88 4.19 -11.41
C LEU A 504 -7.47 3.76 -11.87
N LEU A 505 -6.85 2.78 -11.22
CA LEU A 505 -5.53 2.26 -11.59
C LEU A 505 -5.59 1.04 -12.52
N TRP A 506 -6.76 0.77 -13.11
CA TRP A 506 -6.99 -0.36 -13.99
C TRP A 506 -6.63 -0.08 -15.45
#